data_AF-A0A3N9Y905-F1
#
_entry.id   AF-A0A3N9Y905-F1
#
_cell.length_a   1.000
_cell.length_b   1.000
_cell.length_c   1.000
_cell.angle_alpha   90.00
_cell.angle_beta   90.00
_cell.angle_gamma   90.00
#
_symmetry.space_group_name_H-M   'P 1'
#
loop_
_entity.id
_entity.type
_entity.pdbx_description
1 polymer ?
#
loop_
_entity_poly.entity_id
_entity_poly.type
_entity_poly.pdbx_seq_one_letter_code
_entity_poly.pdbx_strand_id
1 'polypeptide(L)'
;MGRLASAYGQAVNSHRAARAHLDNARSVLGAAPTAAAPVGANDLVARLARLGGTLATPAPGVTPLTDAPAAVRIGEASTADGGFPVLVPLGGGHHLALDTDARDPQVAGLLRALVLRLVATAPPGQVRVAGIDTAALGATFGPLRPLLDAGVLDPPATGAARVAAL
;
A
#
# COMPACT_ATOMS: atom_id res chain seq x y z
N MET A 1 0.30 5.16 36.27
CA MET A 1 1.04 6.16 35.46
C MET A 1 2.41 5.68 34.99
N GLY A 2 3.29 5.13 35.85
CA GLY A 2 4.68 4.79 35.46
C GLY A 2 4.88 3.72 34.36
N ARG A 3 4.02 2.68 34.30
CA ARG A 3 4.15 1.61 33.29
C ARG A 3 3.81 2.06 31.86
N LEU A 4 2.81 2.92 31.70
CA LEU A 4 2.44 3.47 30.38
C LEU A 4 3.51 4.43 29.85
N ALA A 5 4.08 5.27 30.72
CA ALA A 5 5.21 6.14 30.35
C ALA A 5 6.45 5.33 29.94
N SER A 6 6.76 4.25 30.67
CA SER A 6 7.85 3.33 30.32
C SER A 6 7.61 2.61 29.01
N ALA A 7 6.41 2.09 28.78
CA ALA A 7 6.05 1.40 27.54
C ALA A 7 6.10 2.34 26.32
N TYR A 8 5.60 3.58 26.48
CA TYR A 8 5.69 4.61 25.46
C TYR A 8 7.14 4.99 25.16
N GLY A 9 7.97 5.21 26.19
CA GLY A 9 9.40 5.48 26.02
C GLY A 9 10.13 4.36 25.28
N GLN A 10 9.81 3.11 25.61
CA GLN A 10 10.37 1.94 24.93
C GLN A 10 9.91 1.86 23.46
N ALA A 11 8.63 2.12 23.16
CA ALA A 11 8.12 2.17 21.80
C ALA A 11 8.80 3.26 20.96
N VAL A 12 9.00 4.46 21.53
CA VAL A 12 9.70 5.58 20.87
C VAL A 12 11.16 5.21 20.58
N ASN A 13 11.86 4.57 21.52
CA ASN A 13 13.24 4.15 21.34
C ASN A 13 13.37 3.06 20.26
N SER A 14 12.49 2.06 20.28
CA SER A 14 12.43 1.04 19.23
C SER A 14 12.15 1.64 17.86
N HIS A 15 11.23 2.60 17.78
CA HIS A 15 10.94 3.32 16.54
C HIS A 15 12.15 4.08 16.00
N ARG A 16 12.88 4.81 16.86
CA ARG A 16 14.10 5.53 16.48
C ARG A 16 15.20 4.58 16.00
N ALA A 17 15.40 3.46 16.69
CA ALA A 17 16.37 2.44 16.29
C ALA A 17 16.03 1.84 14.92
N ALA A 18 14.75 1.53 14.68
CA ALA A 18 14.26 1.03 13.40
C ALA A 18 14.46 2.06 12.27
N ARG A 19 14.19 3.35 12.52
CA ARG A 19 14.46 4.42 11.55
C ARG A 19 15.95 4.54 11.21
N ALA A 20 16.81 4.57 12.22
CA ALA A 20 18.26 4.65 12.01
C ALA A 20 18.79 3.44 11.21
N HIS A 21 18.27 2.24 11.48
CA HIS A 21 18.63 1.05 10.72
C HIS A 21 18.19 1.14 9.26
N LEU A 22 16.96 1.62 9.01
CA LEU A 22 16.44 1.84 7.66
C LEU A 22 17.26 2.87 6.89
N ASP A 23 17.61 3.99 7.52
CA ASP A 23 18.39 5.06 6.90
C ASP A 23 19.80 4.59 6.55
N ASN A 24 20.43 3.80 7.42
CA ASN A 24 21.72 3.18 7.13
C ASN A 24 21.61 2.19 5.96
N ALA A 25 20.59 1.32 5.94
CA ALA A 25 20.37 0.39 4.85
C ALA A 25 20.16 1.11 3.51
N ARG A 26 19.39 2.21 3.49
CA ARG A 26 19.19 3.05 2.30
C ARG A 26 20.49 3.68 1.82
N SER A 27 21.32 4.18 2.73
CA SER A 27 22.63 4.76 2.39
C SER A 27 23.54 3.71 1.76
N VAL A 28 23.62 2.51 2.34
CA VAL A 28 24.43 1.40 1.81
C VAL A 28 23.92 0.96 0.43
N LEU A 29 22.61 0.80 0.27
CA LEU A 29 22.01 0.41 -1.02
C LEU A 29 22.20 1.49 -2.10
N GLY A 30 22.11 2.77 -1.74
CA GLY A 30 22.34 3.88 -2.67
C GLY A 30 23.81 4.04 -3.09
N ALA A 31 24.75 3.61 -2.26
CA ALA A 31 26.18 3.61 -2.56
C ALA A 31 26.64 2.35 -3.30
N ALA A 32 25.80 1.31 -3.37
CA ALA A 32 26.15 0.07 -4.07
C ALA A 32 26.23 0.34 -5.58
N PRO A 33 27.32 -0.08 -6.26
CA PRO A 33 27.40 0.06 -7.71
C PRO A 33 26.28 -0.74 -8.38
N THR A 34 25.67 -0.16 -9.42
CA THR A 34 24.66 -0.86 -10.22
C THR A 34 25.28 -2.12 -10.79
N ALA A 35 24.82 -3.28 -10.32
CA ALA A 35 25.25 -4.55 -10.86
C ALA A 35 24.89 -4.63 -12.35
N ALA A 36 25.79 -5.15 -13.17
CA ALA A 36 25.49 -5.44 -14.56
C ALA A 36 24.28 -6.38 -14.63
N ALA A 37 23.38 -6.14 -15.59
CA ALA A 37 22.21 -6.97 -15.76
C ALA A 37 22.64 -8.43 -15.99
N PRO A 38 22.06 -9.40 -15.27
CA PRO A 38 22.38 -10.81 -15.47
C PRO A 38 22.00 -11.23 -16.90
N VAL A 39 22.72 -12.20 -17.44
CA VAL A 39 22.39 -12.81 -18.74
C VAL A 39 20.95 -13.35 -18.68
N GLY A 40 20.10 -12.94 -19.62
CA GLY A 40 18.68 -13.30 -19.67
C GLY A 40 17.71 -12.35 -18.92
N ALA A 41 18.17 -11.16 -18.50
CA ALA A 41 17.32 -10.16 -17.86
C ALA A 41 16.11 -9.76 -18.71
N ASN A 42 16.29 -9.60 -20.02
CA ASN A 42 15.21 -9.31 -20.98
C ASN A 42 14.12 -10.41 -20.99
N ASP A 43 14.50 -11.68 -21.00
CA ASP A 43 13.57 -12.81 -21.00
C ASP A 43 12.80 -12.88 -19.68
N LEU A 44 13.45 -12.58 -18.56
CA LEU A 44 12.81 -12.48 -17.26
C LEU A 44 11.81 -11.32 -17.22
N VAL A 45 12.20 -10.13 -17.68
CA VAL A 45 11.32 -8.95 -17.76
C VAL A 45 10.12 -9.25 -18.64
N ALA A 46 10.31 -9.86 -19.81
CA ALA A 46 9.22 -10.26 -20.69
C ALA A 46 8.29 -11.31 -20.04
N ARG A 47 8.85 -12.24 -19.25
CA ARG A 47 8.06 -13.23 -18.50
C ARG A 47 7.25 -12.58 -17.38
N LEU A 48 7.85 -11.65 -16.63
CA LEU A 48 7.19 -10.89 -15.57
C LEU A 48 6.10 -9.98 -16.15
N ALA A 49 6.34 -9.36 -17.30
CA ALA A 49 5.34 -8.54 -17.99
C ALA A 49 4.12 -9.38 -18.38
N ARG A 50 4.33 -10.58 -18.98
CA ARG A 50 3.24 -11.49 -19.33
C ARG A 50 2.49 -11.98 -18.08
N LEU A 51 3.20 -12.55 -17.11
CA LEU A 51 2.60 -13.09 -15.90
C LEU A 51 1.86 -12.00 -15.10
N GLY A 52 2.51 -10.86 -14.91
CA GLY A 52 1.94 -9.70 -14.22
C GLY A 52 0.74 -9.14 -14.96
N GLY A 53 0.76 -9.10 -16.29
CA GLY A 53 -0.40 -8.70 -17.11
C GLY A 53 -1.60 -9.61 -16.88
N THR A 54 -1.40 -10.93 -16.85
CA THR A 54 -2.47 -11.90 -16.58
C THR A 54 -3.04 -11.76 -15.16
N LEU A 55 -2.17 -11.60 -14.16
CA LEU A 55 -2.58 -11.50 -12.75
C LEU A 55 -3.16 -10.12 -12.38
N ALA A 56 -2.77 -9.05 -13.08
CA ALA A 56 -3.18 -7.67 -12.78
C ALA A 56 -4.58 -7.31 -13.28
N THR A 57 -5.25 -8.20 -14.01
CA THR A 57 -6.58 -7.98 -14.59
C THR A 57 -7.63 -8.82 -13.86
N PRO A 58 -7.96 -8.50 -12.60
CA PRO A 58 -9.04 -9.20 -11.94
C PRO A 58 -10.36 -8.83 -12.62
N ALA A 59 -11.27 -9.80 -12.71
CA ALA A 59 -12.61 -9.56 -13.23
C ALA A 59 -13.39 -8.66 -12.24
N PRO A 60 -13.91 -7.50 -12.69
CA PRO A 60 -14.62 -6.57 -11.81
C PRO A 60 -15.81 -7.23 -11.11
N GLY A 61 -15.99 -6.96 -9.82
CA GLY A 61 -17.14 -7.35 -9.02
C GLY A 61 -17.30 -8.86 -8.75
N VAL A 62 -16.36 -9.71 -9.17
CA VAL A 62 -16.52 -11.17 -9.08
C VAL A 62 -15.33 -11.88 -8.46
N THR A 63 -14.23 -11.18 -8.17
CA THR A 63 -13.02 -11.80 -7.59
C THR A 63 -13.12 -11.78 -6.07
N PRO A 64 -13.33 -12.91 -5.39
CA PRO A 64 -13.48 -12.92 -3.94
C PRO A 64 -12.19 -12.51 -3.25
N LEU A 65 -12.25 -11.52 -2.37
CA LEU A 65 -11.13 -11.11 -1.51
C LEU A 65 -11.34 -11.74 -0.13
N THR A 66 -11.03 -13.03 -0.03
CA THR A 66 -11.27 -13.87 1.15
C THR A 66 -10.00 -14.01 2.00
N ASP A 67 -9.90 -15.10 2.79
CA ASP A 67 -8.76 -15.39 3.66
C ASP A 67 -7.45 -15.68 2.90
N ALA A 68 -7.47 -15.79 1.57
CA ALA A 68 -6.27 -15.94 0.76
C ALA A 68 -5.78 -14.56 0.26
N PRO A 69 -4.45 -14.31 0.23
CA PRO A 69 -3.93 -13.09 -0.36
C PRO A 69 -4.22 -13.02 -1.86
N ALA A 70 -4.78 -11.89 -2.31
CA ALA A 70 -4.98 -11.57 -3.71
C ALA A 70 -3.81 -10.75 -4.25
N ALA A 71 -3.42 -11.00 -5.50
CA ALA A 71 -2.41 -10.20 -6.19
C ALA A 71 -3.01 -8.86 -6.61
N VAL A 72 -2.57 -7.78 -5.95
CA VAL A 72 -3.07 -6.43 -6.23
C VAL A 72 -1.97 -5.61 -6.88
N ARG A 73 -2.26 -5.08 -8.08
CA ARG A 73 -1.33 -4.16 -8.75
C ARG A 73 -1.18 -2.89 -7.92
N ILE A 74 0.04 -2.37 -7.83
CA ILE A 74 0.33 -1.07 -7.19
C ILE A 74 1.04 -0.10 -8.12
N GLY A 75 1.55 -0.57 -9.25
CA GLY A 75 2.23 0.27 -10.21
C GLY A 75 2.86 -0.52 -11.34
N GLU A 76 3.96 0.00 -11.85
CA GLU A 76 4.78 -0.60 -12.88
C GLU A 76 6.24 -0.44 -12.49
N ALA A 77 7.00 -1.53 -12.55
CA ALA A 77 8.43 -1.51 -12.42
C ALA A 77 9.00 -1.23 -13.81
N SER A 78 9.95 -0.30 -13.88
CA SER A 78 10.65 0.04 -15.12
C SER A 78 12.11 -0.38 -15.01
N THR A 79 12.60 -1.02 -16.06
CA THR A 79 13.99 -1.46 -16.22
C THR A 79 14.52 -1.02 -17.58
N ALA A 80 15.83 -1.13 -17.81
CA ALA A 80 16.41 -0.86 -19.13
C ALA A 80 15.86 -1.80 -20.22
N ASP A 81 15.45 -3.02 -19.84
CA ASP A 81 14.95 -4.05 -20.76
C ASP A 81 13.41 -4.01 -20.92
N GLY A 82 12.72 -3.05 -20.29
CA GLY A 82 11.27 -2.87 -20.36
C GLY A 82 10.59 -2.78 -18.99
N GLY A 83 9.25 -2.78 -19.00
CA GLY A 83 8.42 -2.64 -17.80
C GLY A 83 7.57 -3.87 -17.50
N PHE A 84 7.18 -4.02 -16.24
CA PHE A 84 6.22 -5.04 -15.81
C PHE A 84 5.36 -4.57 -14.62
N PRO A 85 4.11 -5.04 -14.49
CA PRO A 85 3.26 -4.67 -13.36
C PRO A 85 3.85 -5.08 -12.01
N VAL A 86 3.85 -4.16 -11.04
CA VAL A 86 4.18 -4.51 -9.65
C VAL A 86 2.92 -4.99 -8.96
N LEU A 87 2.97 -6.23 -8.47
CA LEU A 87 1.88 -6.88 -7.74
C LEU A 87 2.32 -7.13 -6.30
N VAL A 88 1.44 -6.86 -5.35
CA VAL A 88 1.64 -7.19 -3.93
C VAL A 88 0.50 -8.06 -3.41
N PRO A 89 0.78 -9.02 -2.52
CA PRO A 89 -0.28 -9.78 -1.87
C PRO A 89 -1.03 -8.90 -0.86
N LEU A 90 -2.35 -8.80 -0.99
CA LEU A 90 -3.24 -8.14 -0.01
C LEU A 90 -4.39 -9.07 0.39
N GLY A 91 -4.81 -9.01 1.65
CA GLY A 91 -5.77 -9.98 2.22
C GLY A 91 -5.07 -11.16 2.89
N GLY A 92 -5.83 -12.04 3.53
CA GLY A 92 -5.26 -13.19 4.24
C GLY A 92 -4.16 -12.86 5.25
N GLY A 93 -4.29 -11.76 5.98
CA GLY A 93 -3.30 -11.29 6.97
C GLY A 93 -2.08 -10.57 6.40
N HIS A 94 -2.03 -10.30 5.09
CA HIS A 94 -0.95 -9.54 4.47
C HIS A 94 -1.23 -8.04 4.51
N HIS A 95 -0.21 -7.25 4.84
CA HIS A 95 -0.29 -5.80 4.99
C HIS A 95 0.71 -5.10 4.08
N LEU A 96 0.32 -3.94 3.55
CA LEU A 96 1.22 -3.02 2.85
C LEU A 96 1.59 -1.88 3.80
N ALA A 97 2.89 -1.67 3.97
CA ALA A 97 3.44 -0.50 4.64
C ALA A 97 4.14 0.39 3.62
N LEU A 98 3.85 1.69 3.70
CA LEU A 98 4.56 2.73 2.95
C LEU A 98 5.35 3.56 3.96
N ASP A 99 6.60 3.85 3.62
CA ASP A 99 7.53 4.60 4.45
C ASP A 99 7.46 6.12 4.21
N THR A 100 6.88 6.52 3.09
CA THR A 100 6.59 7.91 2.73
C THR A 100 5.24 8.38 3.29
N ASP A 101 5.21 9.63 3.75
CA ASP A 101 4.03 10.27 4.35
C ASP A 101 2.86 10.37 3.35
N ALA A 102 1.63 10.15 3.82
CA ALA A 102 0.43 10.18 2.98
C ALA A 102 0.08 11.58 2.44
N ARG A 103 0.72 12.64 2.92
CA ARG A 103 0.65 14.00 2.35
C ARG A 103 1.44 14.13 1.05
N ASP A 104 2.33 13.18 0.76
CA ASP A 104 2.93 13.08 -0.58
C ASP A 104 1.81 12.75 -1.59
N PRO A 105 1.62 13.57 -2.64
CA PRO A 105 0.57 13.34 -3.64
C PRO A 105 0.64 11.98 -4.33
N GLN A 106 1.84 11.41 -4.50
CA GLN A 106 2.06 10.10 -5.11
C GLN A 106 1.58 8.99 -4.18
N VAL A 107 1.88 9.07 -2.89
CA VAL A 107 1.37 8.14 -1.86
C VAL A 107 -0.14 8.26 -1.75
N ALA A 108 -0.68 9.47 -1.66
CA ALA A 108 -2.12 9.70 -1.65
C ALA A 108 -2.79 9.11 -2.89
N GLY A 109 -2.16 9.26 -4.07
CA GLY A 109 -2.62 8.67 -5.32
C GLY A 109 -2.64 7.14 -5.27
N LEU A 110 -1.57 6.53 -4.78
CA LEU A 110 -1.47 5.08 -4.61
C LEU A 110 -2.53 4.53 -3.67
N LEU A 111 -2.73 5.14 -2.50
CA LEU A 111 -3.75 4.73 -1.54
C LEU A 111 -5.16 4.77 -2.14
N ARG A 112 -5.49 5.85 -2.87
CA ARG A 112 -6.76 5.96 -3.59
C ARG A 112 -6.92 4.91 -4.67
N ALA A 113 -5.88 4.67 -5.47
CA ALA A 113 -5.89 3.65 -6.51
C ALA A 113 -6.08 2.24 -5.94
N LEU A 114 -5.47 1.95 -4.78
CA LEU A 114 -5.66 0.70 -4.05
C LEU A 114 -7.09 0.52 -3.58
N VAL A 115 -7.67 1.52 -2.92
CA VAL A 115 -9.09 1.49 -2.48
C VAL A 115 -10.01 1.23 -3.67
N LEU A 116 -9.84 1.98 -4.76
CA LEU A 116 -10.63 1.82 -5.98
C LEU A 116 -10.49 0.42 -6.57
N ARG A 117 -9.27 -0.10 -6.66
CA ARG A 117 -9.01 -1.44 -7.22
C ARG A 117 -9.66 -2.52 -6.36
N LEU A 118 -9.52 -2.46 -5.03
CA LEU A 118 -10.10 -3.46 -4.12
C LEU A 118 -11.63 -3.46 -4.19
N VAL A 119 -12.25 -2.27 -4.10
CA VAL A 119 -13.71 -2.12 -4.14
C VAL A 119 -14.29 -2.51 -5.50
N ALA A 120 -13.61 -2.18 -6.60
CA ALA A 120 -14.09 -2.54 -7.94
C ALA A 120 -13.91 -4.04 -8.26
N THR A 121 -12.98 -4.72 -7.59
CA THR A 121 -12.61 -6.11 -7.86
C THR A 121 -13.50 -7.09 -7.10
N ALA A 122 -13.80 -6.79 -5.84
CA ALA A 122 -14.55 -7.67 -4.97
C ALA A 122 -16.06 -7.62 -5.25
N PRO A 123 -16.78 -8.72 -5.00
CA PRO A 123 -18.23 -8.68 -4.91
C PRO A 123 -18.70 -7.63 -3.89
N PRO A 124 -19.83 -6.94 -4.13
CA PRO A 124 -20.37 -5.95 -3.20
C PRO A 124 -20.50 -6.51 -1.78
N GLY A 125 -20.06 -5.72 -0.79
CA GLY A 125 -20.10 -6.09 0.62
C GLY A 125 -18.95 -6.96 1.12
N GLN A 126 -18.05 -7.46 0.26
CA GLN A 126 -16.89 -8.26 0.70
C GLN A 126 -15.69 -7.41 1.15
N VAL A 127 -15.64 -6.14 0.74
CA VAL A 127 -14.58 -5.22 1.16
C VAL A 127 -15.20 -4.11 1.99
N ARG A 128 -14.72 -3.98 3.23
CA ARG A 128 -14.95 -2.80 4.06
C ARG A 128 -13.69 -1.96 4.11
N VAL A 129 -13.82 -0.65 3.87
CA VAL A 129 -12.71 0.29 3.92
C VAL A 129 -12.96 1.27 5.07
N ALA A 130 -12.07 1.25 6.05
CA ALA A 130 -12.04 2.24 7.13
C ALA A 130 -10.85 3.18 6.90
N GLY A 131 -11.12 4.40 6.44
CA GLY A 131 -10.09 5.40 6.25
C GLY A 131 -9.70 6.06 7.58
N ILE A 132 -8.41 6.17 7.87
CA ILE A 132 -7.88 6.97 8.98
C ILE A 132 -6.92 7.99 8.38
N ASP A 133 -7.26 9.27 8.49
CA ASP A 133 -6.48 10.37 7.92
C ASP A 133 -6.46 11.58 8.86
N THR A 134 -5.79 11.39 9.99
CA THR A 134 -5.59 12.46 10.99
C THR A 134 -4.52 13.45 10.56
N ALA A 135 -3.60 13.04 9.66
CA ALA A 135 -2.45 13.85 9.27
C ALA A 135 -2.78 14.85 8.14
N ALA A 136 -3.64 14.47 7.18
CA ALA A 136 -4.12 15.35 6.13
C ALA A 136 -5.58 15.77 6.33
N LEU A 137 -6.17 15.47 7.50
CA LEU A 137 -7.54 15.85 7.89
C LEU A 137 -8.61 15.42 6.86
N GLY A 138 -8.43 14.23 6.28
CA GLY A 138 -9.33 13.64 5.29
C GLY A 138 -9.02 14.03 3.84
N ALA A 139 -8.07 14.94 3.60
CA ALA A 139 -7.72 15.38 2.26
C ALA A 139 -7.17 14.24 1.38
N THR A 140 -6.52 13.23 1.97
CA THR A 140 -5.98 12.08 1.21
C THR A 140 -7.08 11.31 0.49
N PHE A 141 -8.27 11.20 1.10
CA PHE A 141 -9.41 10.45 0.55
C PHE A 141 -10.50 11.34 -0.06
N GLY A 142 -10.37 12.67 0.02
CA GLY A 142 -11.33 13.63 -0.55
C GLY A 142 -11.77 13.33 -1.99
N PRO A 143 -10.84 12.98 -2.91
CA PRO A 143 -11.19 12.63 -4.29
C PRO A 143 -12.09 11.38 -4.45
N LEU A 144 -12.25 10.56 -3.40
CA LEU A 144 -13.17 9.42 -3.38
C LEU A 144 -14.58 9.79 -2.93
N ARG A 145 -14.89 11.08 -2.76
CA ARG A 145 -16.21 11.58 -2.33
C ARG A 145 -17.41 10.94 -3.06
N PRO A 146 -17.38 10.70 -4.39
CA PRO A 146 -18.50 10.03 -5.06
C PRO A 146 -18.84 8.65 -4.49
N LEU A 147 -17.85 7.90 -3.97
CA LEU A 147 -18.07 6.60 -3.33
C LEU A 147 -18.66 6.73 -1.92
N LEU A 148 -18.35 7.82 -1.20
CA LEU A 148 -18.97 8.13 0.08
C LEU A 148 -20.45 8.50 -0.13
N ASP A 149 -20.72 9.34 -1.13
CA ASP A 149 -22.08 9.76 -1.46
C ASP A 149 -22.95 8.58 -1.95
N ALA A 150 -22.32 7.59 -2.60
CA ALA A 150 -22.96 6.34 -2.99
C ALA A 150 -23.12 5.32 -1.84
N GLY A 151 -22.64 5.62 -0.62
CA GLY A 151 -22.70 4.72 0.53
C GLY A 151 -21.77 3.50 0.44
N VAL A 152 -20.79 3.54 -0.47
CA VAL A 152 -19.80 2.46 -0.65
C VAL A 152 -18.67 2.57 0.39
N LEU A 153 -18.32 3.79 0.80
CA LEU A 153 -17.27 4.08 1.77
C LEU A 153 -17.82 4.88 2.95
N ASP A 154 -17.30 4.61 4.14
CA ASP A 154 -17.49 5.48 5.30
C ASP A 154 -16.56 6.72 5.21
N PRO A 155 -16.94 7.88 5.79
CA PRO A 155 -16.06 9.03 5.89
C PRO A 155 -14.76 8.68 6.65
N PRO A 156 -13.58 9.18 6.22
CA PRO A 156 -12.34 8.91 6.92
C PRO A 156 -12.37 9.52 8.33
N ALA A 157 -11.85 8.79 9.30
CA ALA A 157 -11.64 9.30 10.66
C ALA A 157 -10.48 10.31 10.65
N THR A 158 -10.79 11.57 10.98
CA THR A 158 -9.83 12.68 10.98
C THR A 158 -9.36 13.10 12.38
N GLY A 159 -9.91 12.49 13.43
CA GLY A 159 -9.56 12.80 14.82
C GLY A 159 -9.72 11.62 15.77
N ALA A 160 -9.10 11.73 16.95
CA ALA A 160 -8.96 10.62 17.90
C ALA A 160 -10.29 9.96 18.31
N ALA A 161 -11.34 10.75 18.54
CA ALA A 161 -12.65 10.21 18.91
C ALA A 161 -13.27 9.33 17.81
N ARG A 162 -13.10 9.73 16.55
CA ARG A 162 -13.58 8.95 15.39
C ARG A 162 -12.72 7.70 15.18
N VAL A 163 -11.41 7.81 15.35
CA VAL A 163 -10.48 6.67 15.27
C VAL A 163 -10.81 5.62 16.35
N ALA A 164 -11.12 6.05 17.57
CA ALA A 164 -11.48 5.16 18.67
C ALA A 164 -12.85 4.46 18.50
N ALA A 165 -13.67 4.91 17.56
CA ALA A 165 -15.01 4.38 17.30
C ALA A 165 -15.08 3.42 16.08
N LEU A 166 -13.95 3.19 15.40
CA LEU A 166 -13.83 2.27 14.26
C LEU A 166 -13.69 0.81 14.69
#